data_AF-A0A949HTM7-F1
#
_entry.id   AF-A0A949HTM7-F1
#
_cell.length_a   1.000
_cell.length_b   1.000
_cell.length_c   1.000
_cell.angle_alpha   90.00
_cell.angle_beta   90.00
_cell.angle_gamma   90.00
#
_symmetry.space_group_name_H-M   'P 1'
#
loop_
_entity.id
_entity.type
_entity.pdbx_description
1 polymer ?
#
loop_
_entity_poly.entity_id
_entity_poly.type
_entity_poly.pdbx_seq_one_letter_code
_entity_poly.pdbx_strand_id
1 'polypeptide(L)'
;IYPVGYGIKAFDLGGHGRALPLTISNADDVNLTAYAVRGAGKLFVTLINKKHGPGARDAAVTIVADGIARRAQMIVLAAPDDDVAAKTGVTLGGGIIGDDGLWRGKWKTIQANRRGRCILEMPAATAAVLKLDTSRFSRRQRRGPVKRAGHRRQKRIAGTSSANHKSDGTRRWISSFPHQPKT
;
A
#
# COMPACT_ATOMS: atom_id res chain seq x y z
N ILE A 1 -4.01 -11.46 31.38
CA ILE A 1 -4.61 -11.55 30.00
C ILE A 1 -4.24 -12.89 29.33
N TYR A 2 -5.21 -13.62 28.76
CA TYR A 2 -4.96 -14.88 28.06
C TYR A 2 -4.32 -14.69 26.67
N PRO A 3 -3.59 -15.70 26.12
CA PRO A 3 -2.98 -15.64 24.79
C PRO A 3 -3.93 -15.18 23.67
N VAL A 4 -5.20 -15.59 23.71
CA VAL A 4 -6.23 -15.16 22.74
C VAL A 4 -6.41 -13.63 22.68
N GLY A 5 -6.25 -12.94 23.82
CA GLY A 5 -6.33 -11.48 23.88
C GLY A 5 -5.26 -10.78 23.05
N TYR A 6 -4.07 -11.39 22.92
CA TYR A 6 -3.01 -10.86 22.06
C TYR A 6 -3.33 -11.06 20.57
N GLY A 7 -3.97 -12.18 20.21
CA GLY A 7 -4.47 -12.40 18.85
C GLY A 7 -5.54 -11.37 18.47
N ILE A 8 -6.49 -11.10 19.36
CA ILE A 8 -7.51 -10.05 19.18
C ILE A 8 -6.84 -8.68 19.07
N LYS A 9 -5.83 -8.39 19.90
CA LYS A 9 -5.11 -7.11 19.81
C LYS A 9 -4.34 -6.96 18.50
N ALA A 10 -3.69 -8.02 18.00
CA ALA A 10 -3.04 -8.01 16.70
C ALA A 10 -4.05 -7.74 15.58
N PHE A 11 -5.23 -8.36 15.64
CA PHE A 11 -6.33 -8.09 14.72
C PHE A 11 -6.80 -6.63 14.82
N ASP A 12 -6.98 -6.06 16.01
CA ASP A 12 -7.30 -4.65 16.20
C ASP A 12 -6.22 -3.72 15.59
N LEU A 13 -4.94 -4.08 15.64
CA LEU A 13 -3.88 -3.25 15.07
C LEU A 13 -3.82 -3.26 13.53
N GLY A 14 -4.32 -4.30 12.87
CA GLY A 14 -4.16 -4.51 11.42
C GLY A 14 -5.45 -4.75 10.62
N GLY A 15 -6.57 -4.99 11.29
CA GLY A 15 -7.83 -5.45 10.71
C GLY A 15 -8.82 -4.35 10.35
N HIS A 16 -8.54 -3.09 10.72
CA HIS A 16 -9.43 -1.96 10.42
C HIS A 16 -9.36 -1.57 8.94
N GLY A 17 -10.43 -1.87 8.20
CA GLY A 17 -10.60 -1.41 6.83
C GLY A 17 -11.20 -2.47 5.91
N ARG A 18 -10.88 -2.36 4.62
CA ARG A 18 -11.36 -3.29 3.61
C ARG A 18 -10.36 -4.41 3.38
N ALA A 19 -10.79 -5.66 3.57
CA ALA A 19 -10.00 -6.83 3.17
C ALA A 19 -9.71 -6.78 1.66
N LEU A 20 -8.48 -7.13 1.29
CA LEU A 20 -8.04 -7.21 -0.10
C LEU A 20 -7.76 -8.66 -0.48
N PRO A 21 -8.03 -9.05 -1.73
CA PRO A 21 -7.51 -10.31 -2.25
C PRO A 21 -5.98 -10.27 -2.26
N LEU A 22 -5.37 -11.42 -2.01
CA LEU A 22 -3.93 -11.63 -2.11
C LEU A 22 -3.65 -13.02 -2.67
N THR A 23 -2.48 -13.16 -3.28
CA THR A 23 -1.98 -14.43 -3.79
C THR A 23 -0.73 -14.80 -3.00
N ILE A 24 -0.62 -16.05 -2.58
CA ILE A 24 0.57 -16.59 -1.93
C ILE A 24 1.24 -17.58 -2.89
N SER A 25 2.52 -17.38 -3.15
CA SER A 25 3.40 -18.37 -3.79
C SER A 25 4.29 -18.94 -2.72
N ASN A 26 4.21 -20.25 -2.48
CA ASN A 26 4.86 -20.93 -1.35
C ASN A 26 5.60 -22.17 -1.82
N ALA A 27 6.78 -21.97 -2.44
CA ALA A 27 7.57 -23.07 -2.99
C ALA A 27 8.15 -23.98 -1.89
N ASP A 28 8.37 -23.43 -0.69
CA ASP A 28 8.99 -24.14 0.45
C ASP A 28 7.97 -24.89 1.32
N ASP A 29 6.68 -24.88 0.92
CA ASP A 29 5.56 -25.55 1.61
C ASP A 29 5.46 -25.22 3.12
N VAL A 30 5.77 -23.98 3.50
CA VAL A 30 5.61 -23.54 4.89
C VAL A 30 4.12 -23.33 5.19
N ASN A 31 3.65 -23.75 6.38
CA ASN A 31 2.26 -23.52 6.81
C ASN A 31 2.02 -22.05 7.19
N LEU A 32 2.10 -21.16 6.20
CA LEU A 32 1.94 -19.72 6.31
C LEU A 32 0.56 -19.31 5.80
N THR A 33 -0.14 -18.49 6.58
CA THR A 33 -1.35 -17.79 6.11
C THR A 33 -1.12 -16.29 6.13
N ALA A 34 -1.71 -15.58 5.17
CA ALA A 34 -1.62 -14.14 5.07
C ALA A 34 -3.00 -13.52 4.85
N TYR A 35 -3.19 -12.29 5.36
CA TYR A 35 -4.38 -11.47 5.16
C TYR A 35 -3.96 -10.04 4.85
N ALA A 36 -4.62 -9.40 3.90
CA ALA A 36 -4.34 -8.03 3.50
C ALA A 36 -5.56 -7.13 3.79
N VAL A 37 -5.33 -5.98 4.42
CA VAL A 37 -6.37 -5.02 4.75
C VAL A 37 -5.91 -3.62 4.36
N ARG A 38 -6.80 -2.85 3.71
CA ARG A 38 -6.55 -1.45 3.38
C ARG A 38 -7.41 -0.54 4.24
N GLY A 39 -6.76 0.34 5.00
CA GLY A 39 -7.40 1.27 5.91
C GLY A 39 -6.48 2.44 6.25
N ALA A 40 -7.05 3.58 6.63
CA ALA A 40 -6.31 4.78 7.06
C ALA A 40 -5.16 5.22 6.11
N GLY A 41 -5.33 5.03 4.79
CA GLY A 41 -4.31 5.37 3.78
C GLY A 41 -3.10 4.43 3.74
N LYS A 42 -3.14 3.32 4.47
CA LYS A 42 -2.06 2.32 4.57
C LYS A 42 -2.53 0.95 4.09
N LEU A 43 -1.56 0.08 3.83
CA LEU A 43 -1.78 -1.34 3.62
C LEU A 43 -1.27 -2.09 4.85
N PHE A 44 -2.14 -2.92 5.42
CA PHE A 44 -1.80 -3.82 6.51
C PHE A 44 -1.75 -5.24 5.99
N VAL A 45 -0.72 -6.00 6.39
CA VAL A 45 -0.61 -7.41 6.06
C VAL A 45 -0.38 -8.19 7.36
N THR A 46 -1.29 -9.09 7.68
CA THR A 46 -1.12 -10.03 8.80
C THR A 46 -0.56 -11.33 8.24
N LEU A 47 0.55 -11.79 8.80
CA LEU A 47 1.20 -13.06 8.48
C LEU A 47 1.13 -13.95 9.72
N ILE A 48 0.85 -15.24 9.52
CA ILE A 48 0.82 -16.23 10.61
C ILE A 48 1.59 -17.46 10.13
N ASN A 49 2.77 -17.70 10.72
CA ASN A 49 3.52 -18.93 10.52
C ASN A 49 3.05 -19.96 11.55
N LYS A 50 2.27 -20.94 11.10
CA LYS A 50 1.62 -21.93 11.97
C LYS A 50 2.50 -23.17 12.19
N LYS A 51 3.67 -23.26 11.55
CA LYS A 51 4.57 -24.41 11.71
C LYS A 51 5.22 -24.36 13.09
N HIS A 52 5.19 -25.48 13.81
CA HIS A 52 5.78 -25.66 15.15
C HIS A 52 6.17 -27.14 15.33
N GLY A 53 6.91 -27.44 16.41
CA GLY A 53 7.38 -28.80 16.73
C GLY A 53 8.55 -29.27 15.85
N PRO A 54 8.82 -30.60 15.80
CA PRO A 54 9.88 -31.15 14.97
C PRO A 54 9.72 -30.74 13.49
N GLY A 55 10.74 -30.11 12.92
CA GLY A 55 10.68 -29.56 11.56
C GLY A 55 9.95 -28.22 11.45
N ALA A 56 9.82 -27.48 12.56
CA ALA A 56 9.56 -26.05 12.56
C ALA A 56 10.56 -25.33 11.64
N ARG A 57 10.05 -24.39 10.83
CA ARG A 57 10.86 -23.63 9.88
C ARG A 57 10.42 -22.18 9.87
N ASP A 58 11.41 -21.32 9.83
CA ASP A 58 11.23 -19.91 9.56
C ASP A 58 10.81 -19.73 8.09
N ALA A 59 10.06 -18.67 7.82
CA ALA A 59 9.62 -18.32 6.48
C ALA A 59 10.29 -17.01 6.02
N ALA A 60 11.05 -17.10 4.93
CA ALA A 60 11.53 -15.94 4.19
C ALA A 60 10.37 -15.35 3.36
N VAL A 61 9.75 -14.27 3.83
CA VAL A 61 8.57 -13.68 3.20
C VAL A 61 8.94 -12.45 2.39
N THR A 62 8.56 -12.45 1.11
CA THR A 62 8.60 -11.25 0.27
C THR A 62 7.19 -10.74 0.01
N ILE A 63 6.88 -9.56 0.54
CA ILE A 63 5.63 -8.85 0.26
C ILE A 63 5.84 -7.92 -0.93
N VAL A 64 4.98 -8.04 -1.92
CA VAL A 64 4.92 -7.16 -3.09
C VAL A 64 3.53 -6.52 -3.14
N ALA A 65 3.49 -5.20 -3.21
CA ALA A 65 2.26 -4.47 -3.50
C ALA A 65 2.54 -3.15 -4.21
N ASP A 66 1.57 -2.70 -4.99
CA ASP A 66 1.69 -1.48 -5.77
C ASP A 66 1.86 -0.24 -4.87
N GLY A 67 2.91 0.51 -5.14
CA GLY A 67 3.14 1.79 -4.48
C GLY A 67 3.52 1.68 -3.02
N ILE A 68 4.01 0.52 -2.53
CA ILE A 68 4.70 0.44 -1.23
C ILE A 68 5.79 1.52 -1.18
N ALA A 69 5.68 2.42 -0.22
CA ALA A 69 6.70 3.41 0.08
C ALA A 69 7.88 2.74 0.80
N ARG A 70 9.02 3.44 0.87
CA ARG A 70 10.28 2.89 1.41
C ARG A 70 10.21 2.54 2.91
N ARG A 71 9.19 3.01 3.62
CA ARG A 71 9.03 2.80 5.06
C ARG A 71 7.89 1.82 5.32
N ALA A 72 8.23 0.79 6.08
CA ALA A 72 7.31 -0.20 6.59
C ALA A 72 7.56 -0.36 8.09
N GLN A 73 6.54 -0.79 8.81
CA GLN A 73 6.64 -1.12 10.21
C GLN A 73 6.06 -2.50 10.43
N MET A 74 6.57 -3.22 11.42
CA MET A 74 6.14 -4.54 11.78
C MET A 74 5.96 -4.65 13.29
N ILE A 75 5.01 -5.47 13.68
CA ILE A 75 4.81 -5.87 15.06
C ILE A 75 4.60 -7.38 15.11
N VAL A 76 5.27 -8.03 16.05
CA VAL A 76 5.33 -9.49 16.13
C VAL A 76 4.58 -9.96 17.36
N LEU A 77 3.71 -10.95 17.19
CA LEU A 77 3.10 -11.75 18.23
C LEU A 77 3.94 -13.01 18.43
N ALA A 78 4.45 -13.21 19.63
CA ALA A 78 5.31 -14.34 19.97
C ALA A 78 4.99 -14.88 21.37
N ALA A 79 5.09 -16.20 21.50
CA ALA A 79 5.15 -16.90 22.78
C ALA A 79 6.61 -17.01 23.26
N PRO A 80 6.86 -17.17 24.57
CA PRO A 80 8.20 -17.43 25.07
C PRO A 80 8.74 -18.75 24.50
N ASP A 81 10.04 -18.79 24.19
CA ASP A 81 10.77 -19.99 23.78
C ASP A 81 10.14 -20.76 22.59
N ASP A 82 9.42 -20.05 21.73
CA ASP A 82 8.63 -20.61 20.61
C ASP A 82 7.61 -21.68 21.04
N ASP A 83 7.19 -21.66 22.31
CA ASP A 83 6.25 -22.61 22.89
C ASP A 83 4.79 -22.22 22.57
N VAL A 84 4.19 -22.95 21.62
CA VAL A 84 2.78 -22.78 21.25
C VAL A 84 1.80 -23.15 22.37
N ALA A 85 2.23 -23.91 23.38
CA ALA A 85 1.42 -24.28 24.53
C ALA A 85 1.52 -23.27 25.69
N ALA A 86 2.37 -22.25 25.58
CA ALA A 86 2.57 -21.25 26.61
C ALA A 86 1.26 -20.53 26.96
N LYS A 87 0.92 -20.55 28.25
CA LYS A 87 -0.28 -19.89 28.80
C LYS A 87 0.01 -18.46 29.28
N THR A 88 1.29 -18.13 29.44
CA THR A 88 1.79 -16.86 29.98
C THR A 88 3.02 -16.42 29.17
N GLY A 89 3.47 -15.18 29.36
CA GLY A 89 4.67 -14.66 28.68
C GLY A 89 4.49 -14.27 27.21
N VAL A 90 3.31 -14.48 26.62
CA VAL A 90 2.99 -14.04 25.26
C VAL A 90 3.13 -12.51 25.16
N THR A 91 3.74 -12.04 24.08
CA THR A 91 3.93 -10.60 23.82
C THR A 91 3.47 -10.20 22.42
N LEU A 92 3.10 -8.93 22.27
CA LEU A 92 2.85 -8.31 20.98
C LEU A 92 3.72 -7.06 20.86
N GLY A 93 4.63 -7.04 19.88
CA GLY A 93 5.64 -5.99 19.75
C GLY A 93 6.58 -5.92 20.94
N GLY A 94 6.86 -7.06 21.59
CA GLY A 94 7.66 -7.17 22.82
C GLY A 94 6.98 -6.60 24.07
N GLY A 95 5.73 -6.14 23.98
CA GLY A 95 4.97 -5.63 25.11
C GLY A 95 3.87 -6.59 25.56
N ILE A 96 3.58 -6.56 26.86
CA ILE A 96 2.42 -7.24 27.46
C ILE A 96 1.17 -6.35 27.37
N ILE A 97 0.00 -6.98 27.46
CA ILE A 97 -1.27 -6.30 27.74
C ILE A 97 -1.46 -6.34 29.26
N GLY A 98 -1.50 -5.16 29.88
CA GLY A 98 -1.72 -5.04 31.33
C GLY A 98 -3.14 -5.44 31.73
N ASP A 99 -3.37 -5.60 33.03
CA ASP A 99 -4.70 -5.89 33.56
C ASP A 99 -5.65 -4.69 33.44
N ASP A 100 -5.10 -3.50 33.16
CA ASP A 100 -5.81 -2.29 32.73
C ASP A 100 -6.27 -2.34 31.26
N GLY A 101 -5.94 -3.42 30.53
CA GLY A 101 -6.19 -3.57 29.09
C GLY A 101 -5.26 -2.72 28.22
N LEU A 102 -4.33 -1.96 28.80
CA LEU A 102 -3.40 -1.14 28.04
C LEU A 102 -2.28 -2.02 27.47
N TRP A 103 -2.06 -1.86 26.18
CA TRP A 103 -0.99 -2.54 25.46
C TRP A 103 0.22 -1.62 25.30
N ARG A 104 1.41 -2.09 25.73
CA ARG A 104 2.65 -1.30 25.77
C ARG A 104 3.74 -1.78 24.81
N GLY A 105 3.34 -2.45 23.72
CA GLY A 105 4.28 -2.92 22.70
C GLY A 105 4.65 -1.84 21.68
N LYS A 106 5.62 -2.17 20.82
CA LYS A 106 6.20 -1.23 19.86
C LYS A 106 6.20 -1.78 18.45
N TRP A 107 5.95 -0.89 17.50
CA TRP A 107 6.20 -1.14 16.09
C TRP A 107 7.70 -1.00 15.80
N LYS A 108 8.29 -1.99 15.14
CA LYS A 108 9.67 -1.94 14.64
C LYS A 108 9.67 -1.47 13.19
N THR A 109 10.51 -0.50 12.85
CA THR A 109 10.70 -0.09 11.46
C THR A 109 11.44 -1.18 10.68
N ILE A 110 10.92 -1.53 9.51
CA ILE A 110 11.56 -2.43 8.56
C ILE A 110 11.73 -1.72 7.22
N GLN A 111 12.81 -2.05 6.51
CA GLN A 111 13.12 -1.41 5.24
C GLN A 111 12.36 -2.11 4.11
N ALA A 112 11.63 -1.33 3.31
CA ALA A 112 11.21 -1.79 2.00
C ALA A 112 12.29 -1.43 0.98
N ASN A 113 12.62 -2.37 0.09
CA ASN A 113 13.63 -2.14 -0.92
C ASN A 113 13.15 -1.13 -1.98
N ARG A 114 14.09 -0.61 -2.79
CA ARG A 114 13.78 0.40 -3.83
C ARG A 114 12.83 -0.10 -4.92
N ARG A 115 12.56 -1.40 -4.99
CA ARG A 115 11.66 -2.05 -5.97
C ARG A 115 10.24 -2.25 -5.41
N GLY A 116 9.90 -1.64 -4.27
CA GLY A 116 8.58 -1.78 -3.66
C GLY A 116 8.32 -3.16 -3.08
N ARG A 117 9.38 -3.88 -2.69
CA ARG A 117 9.26 -5.17 -2.00
C ARG A 117 9.69 -5.02 -0.56
N CYS A 118 8.98 -5.68 0.34
CA CYS A 118 9.35 -5.79 1.73
C CYS A 118 9.75 -7.25 1.99
N ILE A 119 10.99 -7.46 2.43
CA ILE A 119 11.54 -8.79 2.70
C ILE A 119 11.75 -8.89 4.21
N LEU A 120 11.27 -9.97 4.80
CA LEU A 120 11.43 -10.25 6.22
C LEU A 120 11.51 -11.76 6.47
N GLU A 121 12.15 -12.12 7.57
CA GLU A 121 12.09 -13.46 8.13
C GLU A 121 10.94 -13.52 9.16
N MET A 122 10.14 -14.57 9.07
CA MET A 122 9.06 -14.89 10.00
C MET A 122 9.44 -16.17 10.76
N PRO A 123 9.82 -16.08 12.04
CA PRO A 123 10.10 -17.26 12.82
C PRO A 123 8.93 -18.25 12.83
N ALA A 124 9.24 -19.53 12.97
CA ALA A 124 8.23 -20.56 13.26
C ALA A 124 7.36 -20.16 14.47
N ALA A 125 6.10 -20.62 14.50
CA ALA A 125 5.17 -20.36 15.60
C ALA A 125 4.89 -18.88 15.95
N THR A 126 5.19 -17.94 15.04
CA THR A 126 4.91 -16.51 15.25
C THR A 126 3.86 -15.95 14.29
N ALA A 127 3.30 -14.80 14.66
CA ALA A 127 2.51 -13.98 13.76
C ALA A 127 3.06 -12.55 13.72
N ALA A 128 2.83 -11.85 12.61
CA ALA A 128 3.22 -10.46 12.47
C ALA A 128 2.15 -9.64 11.77
N VAL A 129 1.98 -8.40 12.21
CA VAL A 129 1.22 -7.39 11.47
C VAL A 129 2.22 -6.42 10.89
N LEU A 130 2.17 -6.27 9.57
CA LEU A 130 2.93 -5.28 8.83
C LEU A 130 2.03 -4.10 8.51
N LYS A 131 2.61 -2.91 8.61
CA LYS A 131 1.99 -1.63 8.27
C LYS A 131 2.86 -0.96 7.23
N LEU A 132 2.37 -0.89 6.01
CA LEU A 132 3.07 -0.41 4.83
C LEU A 132 2.50 0.95 4.43
N ASP A 133 3.37 1.95 4.32
CA ASP A 133 2.98 3.23 3.75
C ASP A 133 2.77 3.05 2.24
N THR A 134 1.71 3.65 1.69
CA THR A 134 1.45 3.62 0.25
C THR A 134 1.61 5.01 -0.35
N SER A 135 2.44 5.12 -1.39
CA SER A 135 2.87 6.39 -1.99
C SER A 135 1.83 7.02 -2.93
N ARG A 136 0.74 6.31 -3.27
CA ARG A 136 -0.13 6.69 -4.39
C ARG A 136 -1.28 7.66 -4.08
N PHE A 137 -1.30 8.36 -2.94
CA PHE A 137 -2.47 9.21 -2.59
C PHE A 137 -2.19 10.66 -2.18
N SER A 138 -1.07 11.28 -2.57
CA SER A 138 -0.86 12.72 -2.32
C SER A 138 -1.00 13.65 -3.53
N ARG A 139 -1.08 13.15 -4.78
CA ARG A 139 -0.89 14.02 -5.96
C ARG A 139 -2.06 14.18 -6.94
N ARG A 140 -3.09 13.34 -6.90
CA ARG A 140 -4.13 13.33 -7.96
C ARG A 140 -5.48 13.97 -7.61
N GLN A 141 -5.70 14.44 -6.38
CA GLN A 141 -6.98 15.04 -5.96
C GLN A 141 -6.97 16.56 -5.67
N ARG A 142 -5.83 17.26 -5.78
CA ARG A 142 -5.73 18.72 -5.56
C ARG A 142 -5.64 19.58 -6.82
N ARG A 143 -5.96 19.06 -8.01
CA ARG A 143 -6.05 19.85 -9.24
C ARG A 143 -7.29 19.46 -10.05
N GLY A 144 -8.45 19.86 -9.55
CA GLY A 144 -9.58 20.14 -10.45
C GLY A 144 -9.33 21.47 -11.15
N PRO A 145 -9.59 21.61 -12.46
CA PRO A 145 -9.42 22.88 -13.15
C PRO A 145 -10.53 23.85 -12.70
N VAL A 146 -10.15 24.91 -11.99
CA VAL A 146 -11.02 26.07 -11.80
C VAL A 146 -11.05 26.85 -13.11
N LYS A 147 -11.98 26.53 -14.01
CA LYS A 147 -12.37 27.45 -15.08
C LYS A 147 -13.29 28.50 -14.46
N ARG A 148 -12.75 29.68 -14.10
CA ARG A 148 -13.58 30.88 -13.92
C ARG A 148 -13.68 31.61 -15.26
N ALA A 149 -14.90 31.70 -15.75
CA ALA A 149 -15.28 32.31 -17.00
C ALA A 149 -14.92 33.80 -17.01
N GLY A 150 -14.29 34.24 -18.10
CA GLY A 150 -14.07 35.66 -18.39
C GLY A 150 -15.39 36.35 -18.73
N HIS A 151 -15.73 37.40 -17.98
CA HIS A 151 -16.78 38.32 -18.37
C HIS A 151 -16.24 39.33 -19.38
N ARG A 152 -16.69 39.11 -20.61
CA ARG A 152 -16.64 40.01 -21.76
C ARG A 152 -17.50 41.25 -21.44
N ARG A 153 -16.92 42.45 -21.44
CA ARG A 153 -17.66 43.70 -21.63
C ARG A 153 -17.22 44.36 -22.92
N GLN A 154 -18.16 44.44 -23.85
CA GLN A 154 -18.10 45.26 -25.06
C GLN A 154 -18.12 46.74 -24.68
N LYS A 155 -17.26 47.55 -25.32
CA LYS A 155 -17.59 48.95 -25.63
C LYS A 155 -17.27 49.22 -27.09
N ARG A 156 -18.22 49.93 -27.70
CA ARG A 156 -18.40 50.27 -29.12
C ARG A 156 -17.48 51.44 -29.54
N ILE A 157 -17.00 51.32 -30.79
CA ILE A 157 -17.04 52.28 -31.92
C ILE A 157 -16.38 53.67 -31.78
N ALA A 158 -15.29 53.86 -32.54
CA ALA A 158 -15.04 54.91 -33.53
C ALA A 158 -13.82 54.42 -34.36
N GLY A 159 -13.72 54.45 -35.69
CA GLY A 159 -14.41 55.20 -36.72
C GLY A 159 -13.34 55.91 -37.57
N THR A 160 -12.64 55.19 -38.46
CA THR A 160 -11.79 55.82 -39.50
C THR A 160 -11.59 54.93 -40.72
N SER A 161 -12.32 55.28 -41.78
CA SER A 161 -12.02 55.35 -43.22
C SER A 161 -10.94 54.46 -43.89
N SER A 162 -11.45 53.62 -44.82
CA SER A 162 -11.19 53.56 -46.27
C SER A 162 -9.91 52.97 -46.90
N ALA A 163 -10.19 52.05 -47.86
CA ALA A 163 -9.45 51.60 -49.05
C ALA A 163 -8.14 50.82 -48.81
N ASN A 164 -7.73 49.80 -49.58
CA ASN A 164 -8.02 49.45 -50.97
C ASN A 164 -7.54 48.01 -51.26
N HIS A 165 -8.11 47.42 -52.32
CA HIS A 165 -7.46 46.48 -53.26
C HIS A 165 -7.37 44.96 -53.04
N LYS A 166 -7.60 44.28 -54.18
CA LYS A 166 -7.79 42.85 -54.47
C LYS A 166 -6.47 42.07 -54.65
N SER A 167 -6.51 40.76 -54.40
CA SER A 167 -5.98 39.63 -55.21
C SER A 167 -5.97 38.38 -54.31
N ASP A 168 -6.76 37.35 -54.60
CA ASP A 168 -6.57 36.26 -55.57
C ASP A 168 -5.31 35.41 -55.31
N GLY A 169 -5.47 34.09 -55.24
CA GLY A 169 -4.34 33.18 -54.96
C GLY A 169 -4.69 31.84 -54.33
N THR A 170 -5.32 30.98 -55.13
CA THR A 170 -5.27 29.50 -55.10
C THR A 170 -4.09 28.85 -54.35
N ARG A 171 -4.36 27.74 -53.62
CA ARG A 171 -3.70 26.43 -53.84
C ARG A 171 -4.29 25.31 -52.94
N ARG A 172 -4.91 24.32 -53.61
CA ARG A 172 -5.07 22.93 -53.14
C ARG A 172 -3.70 22.28 -52.95
N TRP A 173 -3.56 21.39 -51.96
CA TRP A 173 -2.80 20.13 -52.11
C TRP A 173 -3.41 19.03 -51.24
N ILE A 174 -3.55 17.85 -51.87
CA ILE A 174 -4.00 16.55 -51.36
C ILE A 174 -2.76 15.65 -51.23
N SER A 175 -2.70 14.79 -50.21
CA SER A 175 -2.18 13.39 -50.24
C SER A 175 -2.06 12.90 -48.79
N SER A 176 -2.76 11.85 -48.35
CA SER A 176 -2.64 10.41 -48.65
C SER A 176 -1.51 9.72 -47.88
N PHE A 177 -1.93 8.87 -46.94
CA PHE A 177 -1.26 7.75 -46.21
C PHE A 177 -0.47 6.80 -47.15
N PRO A 178 0.48 5.94 -46.68
CA PRO A 178 0.16 4.78 -45.82
C PRO A 178 1.25 4.23 -44.86
N HIS A 179 0.86 3.11 -44.25
CA HIS A 179 1.30 2.30 -43.10
C HIS A 179 2.58 1.44 -43.22
N GLN A 180 3.21 1.21 -42.03
CA GLN A 180 3.81 -0.05 -41.48
C GLN A 180 5.14 -0.58 -42.09
N PRO A 181 5.88 -1.54 -41.46
CA PRO A 181 5.63 -2.29 -40.20
C PRO A 181 6.80 -2.37 -39.19
N LYS A 182 6.50 -3.04 -38.07
CA LYS A 182 7.34 -3.43 -36.93
C LYS A 182 8.26 -4.63 -37.23
N THR A 183 9.33 -4.72 -36.46
CA THR A 183 10.04 -5.95 -36.06
C THR A 183 10.00 -6.09 -34.56
#